data_AF-A0AAV1CUA0-F1
#
_entry.id   AF-A0AAV1CUA0-F1
#
_cell.length_a   1.000
_cell.length_b   1.000
_cell.length_c   1.000
_cell.angle_alpha   90.00
_cell.angle_beta   90.00
_cell.angle_gamma   90.00
#
_symmetry.space_group_name_H-M   'P 1'
#
loop_
_entity.id
_entity.type
_entity.pdbx_description
1 polymer ?
#
loop_
_entity_poly.entity_id
_entity_poly.type
_entity_poly.pdbx_seq_one_letter_code
_entity_poly.pdbx_strand_id
1 'polypeptide(L)'
;MKAITSNVEELDLGFEYSHLELPPSVFSCKTLVVLKLSGRIRIMVPSTACLPNLKSLYLNFLRFLDDESAANLISCCVALENLSIQRNACDEVRKLRIHKPTLRSFKIHYGNNIFYTDRDREDETILELNAPALQYLDVKYYISDPLLVANVGSLYKATLDLNKGRSCLSLIRCLEAFSNVKFLSLSGLTRGLKLEQGFPSVKLLKLTHLTLGARCVWRPMLPDFLQCFEKLEVLGLTKVRVIAAKNQVSRTPN
;
A
#
# COMPACT_ATOMS: atom_id res chain seq x y z
N MET A 1 24.11 3.32 23.08
CA MET A 1 22.98 2.37 22.94
C MET A 1 23.48 0.93 23.02
N LYS A 2 23.46 0.33 24.22
CA LYS A 2 23.78 -1.10 24.43
C LYS A 2 22.55 -2.02 24.31
N ALA A 3 21.37 -1.48 24.01
CA ALA A 3 20.11 -2.23 23.99
C ALA A 3 19.81 -2.95 22.66
N ILE A 4 20.47 -2.58 21.55
CA ILE A 4 20.26 -3.23 20.24
C ILE A 4 21.23 -4.41 20.05
N THR A 5 22.18 -4.62 20.98
CA THR A 5 23.19 -5.70 20.94
C THR A 5 22.77 -6.98 21.67
N SER A 6 21.54 -7.08 22.16
CA SER A 6 21.08 -8.18 23.01
C SER A 6 19.97 -8.99 22.35
N ASN A 7 20.32 -9.93 21.44
CA ASN A 7 19.42 -10.97 20.88
C ASN A 7 17.96 -10.55 20.61
N VAL A 8 17.72 -9.29 20.21
CA VAL A 8 16.37 -8.77 20.05
C VAL A 8 15.83 -9.34 18.75
N GLU A 9 14.74 -10.10 18.84
CA GLU A 9 14.03 -10.65 17.67
C GLU A 9 12.88 -9.74 17.22
N GLU A 10 12.26 -9.00 18.14
CA GLU A 10 11.21 -8.04 17.83
C GLU A 10 11.54 -6.67 18.42
N LEU A 11 11.49 -5.65 17.56
CA LEU A 11 11.67 -4.27 17.95
C LEU A 11 10.46 -3.47 17.50
N ASP A 12 9.73 -2.91 18.48
CA ASP A 12 8.59 -2.03 18.26
C ASP A 12 8.89 -0.65 18.85
N LEU A 13 9.05 0.34 17.97
CA LEU A 13 9.35 1.71 18.33
C LEU A 13 8.27 2.65 17.82
N GLY A 14 7.58 3.29 18.74
CA GLY A 14 6.60 4.34 18.46
C GLY A 14 7.05 5.69 19.02
N PHE A 15 6.94 6.73 18.20
CA PHE A 15 7.34 8.08 18.58
C PHE A 15 6.21 9.07 18.33
N GLU A 16 5.81 9.77 19.40
CA GLU A 16 4.75 10.78 19.33
C GLU A 16 5.27 12.13 18.83
N TYR A 17 6.55 12.43 19.06
CA TYR A 17 7.19 13.70 18.70
C TYR A 17 7.88 13.64 17.34
N SER A 18 7.86 14.76 16.61
CA SER A 18 8.55 14.93 15.34
C SER A 18 10.06 15.15 15.54
N HIS A 19 10.85 14.76 14.52
CA HIS A 19 12.29 15.03 14.37
C HIS A 19 13.27 14.08 15.09
N LEU A 20 12.81 12.93 15.56
CA LEU A 20 13.75 11.89 15.99
C LEU A 20 14.43 11.23 14.79
N GLU A 21 15.73 11.00 14.92
CA GLU A 21 16.53 10.20 13.99
C GLU A 21 16.78 8.84 14.63
N LEU A 22 16.49 7.77 13.88
CA LEU A 22 16.81 6.44 14.34
C LEU A 22 18.32 6.20 14.18
N PRO A 23 18.98 5.64 15.21
CA PRO A 23 20.39 5.28 15.11
C PRO A 23 20.59 4.25 13.98
N PRO A 24 21.64 4.38 13.15
CA PRO A 24 21.92 3.44 12.07
C PRO A 24 22.03 1.98 12.50
N SER A 25 22.42 1.74 13.77
CA SER A 25 22.56 0.40 14.34
C SER A 25 21.26 -0.42 14.37
N VAL A 26 20.08 0.22 14.37
CA VAL A 26 18.79 -0.50 14.23
C VAL A 26 18.76 -1.30 12.93
N PHE A 27 19.35 -0.77 11.85
CA PHE A 27 19.36 -1.38 10.53
C PHE A 27 20.51 -2.39 10.32
N SER A 28 21.23 -2.75 11.37
CA SER A 28 22.31 -3.75 11.33
C SER A 28 22.10 -4.91 12.31
N CYS A 29 20.93 -4.97 12.97
CA CYS A 29 20.63 -6.00 13.96
C CYS A 29 20.34 -7.36 13.28
N LYS A 30 21.29 -8.30 13.39
CA LYS A 30 21.20 -9.60 12.73
C LYS A 30 20.18 -10.55 13.35
N THR A 31 19.81 -10.36 14.61
CA THR A 31 18.83 -11.22 15.30
C THR A 31 17.39 -10.78 15.03
N LEU A 32 17.19 -9.59 14.46
CA LEU A 32 15.88 -9.00 14.31
C LEU A 32 15.05 -9.75 13.26
N VAL A 33 13.88 -10.21 13.67
CA VAL A 33 12.88 -10.92 12.86
C VAL A 33 11.69 -10.02 12.55
N VAL A 34 11.30 -9.15 13.49
CA VAL A 34 10.18 -8.22 13.37
C VAL A 34 10.63 -6.80 13.71
N LEU A 35 10.36 -5.85 12.82
CA LEU A 35 10.62 -4.44 13.02
C LEU A 35 9.34 -3.65 12.79
N LYS A 36 8.88 -2.96 13.83
CA LYS A 36 7.75 -2.03 13.79
C LYS A 36 8.26 -0.64 14.14
N LEU A 37 8.07 0.28 13.21
CA LEU A 37 8.44 1.68 13.38
C LEU A 37 7.19 2.52 13.14
N SER A 38 6.84 3.36 14.11
CA SER A 38 5.70 4.26 14.02
C SER A 38 6.02 5.66 14.51
N GLY A 39 5.44 6.67 13.85
CA GLY A 39 5.59 8.07 14.26
C GLY A 39 6.19 8.97 13.17
N ARG A 40 6.32 10.26 13.46
CA ARG A 40 6.87 11.27 12.52
C ARG A 40 8.40 11.32 12.55
N ILE A 41 9.03 10.16 12.36
CA ILE A 41 10.48 9.96 12.39
C ILE A 41 11.06 10.24 10.99
N ARG A 42 12.24 10.87 10.95
CA ARG A 42 13.06 10.94 9.73
C ARG A 42 13.96 9.72 9.66
N ILE A 43 13.95 9.05 8.52
CA ILE A 43 14.74 7.84 8.32
C ILE A 43 15.72 8.05 7.17
N MET A 44 16.99 7.88 7.50
CA MET A 44 18.08 7.69 6.55
C MET A 44 18.63 6.29 6.77
N VAL A 45 18.54 5.44 5.76
CA VAL A 45 19.03 4.06 5.85
C VAL A 45 20.35 3.96 5.09
N PRO A 46 21.47 3.66 5.80
CA PRO A 46 22.75 3.54 5.13
C PRO A 46 22.75 2.36 4.16
N SER A 47 23.52 2.47 3.07
CA SER A 47 23.71 1.37 2.10
C SER A 47 24.35 0.13 2.72
N THR A 48 25.01 0.27 3.87
CA THR A 48 25.61 -0.82 4.65
C THR A 48 24.62 -1.52 5.60
N ALA A 49 23.34 -1.12 5.60
CA ALA A 49 22.30 -1.78 6.38
C ALA A 49 22.22 -3.28 6.04
N CYS A 50 21.94 -4.11 7.04
CA CYS A 50 21.84 -5.56 6.89
C CYS A 50 20.91 -6.12 7.97
N LEU A 51 19.74 -6.59 7.56
CA LEU A 51 18.71 -7.20 8.41
C LEU A 51 18.39 -8.61 7.91
N PRO A 52 19.35 -9.56 8.03
CA PRO A 52 19.30 -10.83 7.32
C PRO A 52 18.12 -11.72 7.72
N ASN A 53 17.72 -11.68 8.99
CA ASN A 53 16.66 -12.52 9.54
C ASN A 53 15.29 -11.82 9.57
N LEU A 54 15.19 -10.59 9.08
CA LEU A 54 13.96 -9.81 9.19
C LEU A 54 12.90 -10.36 8.23
N LYS A 55 11.81 -10.86 8.82
CA LYS A 55 10.66 -11.43 8.11
C LYS A 55 9.48 -10.48 8.03
N SER A 56 9.30 -9.60 9.02
CA SER A 56 8.15 -8.69 9.05
C SER A 56 8.57 -7.25 9.34
N LEU A 57 8.22 -6.35 8.43
CA LEU A 57 8.52 -4.93 8.49
C LEU A 57 7.23 -4.11 8.45
N TYR A 58 7.00 -3.33 9.51
CA TYR A 58 5.84 -2.45 9.64
C TYR A 58 6.33 -1.02 9.80
N LEU A 59 5.92 -0.16 8.87
CA LEU A 59 6.35 1.23 8.79
C LEU A 59 5.12 2.12 8.81
N ASN A 60 4.93 2.91 9.87
CA ASN A 60 3.72 3.70 10.06
C ASN A 60 4.00 5.19 10.25
N PHE A 61 3.56 6.01 9.30
CA PHE A 61 3.70 7.47 9.29
C PHE A 61 5.14 8.01 9.31
N LEU A 62 6.11 7.19 8.88
CA LEU A 62 7.51 7.58 8.75
C LEU A 62 7.72 8.54 7.57
N ARG A 63 8.79 9.35 7.64
CA ARG A 63 9.26 10.21 6.55
C ARG A 63 10.63 9.70 6.08
N PHE A 64 10.66 9.06 4.93
CA PHE A 64 11.92 8.84 4.21
C PHE A 64 12.34 10.16 3.58
N LEU A 65 13.65 10.42 3.58
CA LEU A 65 14.22 11.64 3.02
C LEU A 65 14.43 11.56 1.50
N ASP A 66 14.56 10.34 0.97
CA ASP A 66 14.79 10.08 -0.44
C ASP A 66 14.34 8.66 -0.83
N ASP A 67 14.26 8.41 -2.15
CA ASP A 67 13.97 7.10 -2.71
C ASP A 67 15.05 6.05 -2.35
N GLU A 68 16.30 6.50 -2.17
CA GLU A 68 17.45 5.62 -1.89
C GLU A 68 17.35 4.99 -0.49
N SER A 69 16.94 5.75 0.53
CA SER A 69 16.75 5.27 1.89
C SER A 69 15.64 4.22 1.96
N ALA A 70 14.55 4.43 1.23
CA ALA A 70 13.50 3.42 1.11
C ALA A 70 14.03 2.16 0.39
N ALA A 71 14.78 2.34 -0.71
CA ALA A 71 15.38 1.22 -1.44
C ALA A 71 16.37 0.43 -0.58
N ASN A 72 17.23 1.10 0.20
CA ASN A 72 18.21 0.51 1.11
C ASN A 72 17.54 -0.29 2.22
N LEU A 73 16.45 0.22 2.79
CA LEU A 73 15.69 -0.51 3.81
C LEU A 73 15.07 -1.79 3.25
N ILE A 74 14.47 -1.70 2.07
CA ILE A 74 13.87 -2.87 1.44
C ILE A 74 14.98 -3.85 1.06
N SER A 75 16.06 -3.41 0.41
CA SER A 75 17.13 -4.29 -0.08
C SER A 75 17.80 -5.07 1.05
N CYS A 76 18.06 -4.46 2.20
CA CYS A 76 18.79 -5.08 3.33
C CYS A 76 18.03 -6.20 4.05
N CYS A 77 16.71 -6.29 3.85
CA CYS A 77 15.84 -7.33 4.43
C CYS A 77 15.70 -8.52 3.46
N VAL A 78 16.63 -9.47 3.48
CA VAL A 78 16.66 -10.58 2.49
C VAL A 78 15.54 -11.61 2.72
N ALA A 79 15.18 -11.88 3.99
CA ALA A 79 14.15 -12.84 4.37
C ALA A 79 12.73 -12.26 4.48
N LEU A 80 12.49 -11.06 3.92
CA LEU A 80 11.26 -10.32 4.15
C LEU A 80 10.01 -11.01 3.56
N GLU A 81 9.10 -11.45 4.42
CA GLU A 81 7.85 -12.12 4.06
C GLU A 81 6.62 -11.20 4.16
N ASN A 82 6.63 -10.25 5.11
CA ASN A 82 5.53 -9.32 5.35
C ASN A 82 6.02 -7.87 5.34
N LEU A 83 5.42 -7.04 4.50
CA LEU A 83 5.70 -5.61 4.43
C LEU A 83 4.40 -4.81 4.57
N SER A 84 4.35 -3.91 5.53
CA SER A 84 3.23 -2.98 5.71
C SER A 84 3.74 -1.56 5.80
N ILE A 85 3.25 -0.69 4.93
CA ILE A 85 3.63 0.72 4.86
C ILE A 85 2.38 1.58 4.98
N GLN A 86 2.34 2.48 5.95
CA GLN A 86 1.36 3.54 6.03
C GLN A 86 2.09 4.86 5.80
N ARG A 87 1.90 5.44 4.60
CA ARG A 87 2.65 6.60 4.14
C ARG A 87 2.19 7.87 4.84
N ASN A 88 3.16 8.70 5.16
CA ASN A 88 2.96 10.05 5.65
C ASN A 88 2.78 11.03 4.47
N ALA A 89 1.92 12.03 4.61
CA ALA A 89 1.81 13.11 3.65
C ALA A 89 3.07 13.97 3.53
N CYS A 90 4.00 13.90 4.49
CA CYS A 90 5.32 14.55 4.44
C CYS A 90 6.43 13.64 3.91
N ASP A 91 6.12 12.41 3.51
CA ASP A 91 7.09 11.47 2.94
C ASP A 91 7.60 11.97 1.57
N GLU A 92 8.90 11.89 1.33
CA GLU A 92 9.57 12.42 0.13
C GLU A 92 9.78 11.35 -0.95
N VAL A 93 9.48 10.09 -0.66
CA VAL A 93 9.58 8.99 -1.63
C VAL A 93 8.63 9.23 -2.79
N ARG A 94 9.19 9.35 -4.00
CA ARG A 94 8.49 9.45 -5.26
C ARG A 94 8.46 8.11 -5.97
N LYS A 95 9.47 7.25 -5.79
CA LYS A 95 9.52 5.94 -6.42
C LYS A 95 9.80 4.83 -5.41
N LEU A 96 8.76 4.08 -5.08
CA LEU A 96 8.87 2.92 -4.22
C LEU A 96 8.99 1.65 -5.05
N ARG A 97 10.15 1.00 -4.99
CA ARG A 97 10.42 -0.27 -5.69
C ARG A 97 10.47 -1.43 -4.71
N ILE A 98 9.54 -2.37 -4.86
CA ILE A 98 9.47 -3.59 -4.07
C ILE A 98 9.78 -4.79 -4.97
N HIS A 99 11.05 -5.18 -5.00
CA HIS A 99 11.54 -6.36 -5.71
C HIS A 99 11.96 -7.42 -4.70
N LYS A 100 11.01 -8.25 -4.27
CA LYS A 100 11.23 -9.22 -3.19
C LYS A 100 10.60 -10.58 -3.50
N PRO A 101 11.41 -11.60 -3.86
CA PRO A 101 10.88 -12.92 -4.18
C PRO A 101 10.37 -13.67 -2.95
N THR A 102 10.77 -13.28 -1.75
CA THR A 102 10.33 -13.85 -0.47
C THR A 102 9.02 -13.26 0.06
N LEU A 103 8.57 -12.13 -0.51
CA LEU A 103 7.45 -11.37 0.02
C LEU A 103 6.12 -12.09 -0.25
N ARG A 104 5.38 -12.42 0.82
CA ARG A 104 4.09 -13.11 0.81
C ARG A 104 2.91 -12.18 1.07
N SER A 105 3.12 -11.12 1.86
CA SER A 105 2.10 -10.11 2.14
C SER A 105 2.65 -8.71 1.97
N PHE A 106 1.96 -7.89 1.18
CA PHE A 106 2.27 -6.48 1.01
C PHE A 106 1.05 -5.61 1.24
N LYS A 107 1.19 -4.63 2.13
CA LYS A 107 0.18 -3.61 2.40
C LYS A 107 0.79 -2.24 2.26
N ILE A 108 0.12 -1.35 1.54
CA ILE A 108 0.49 0.05 1.45
C ILE A 108 -0.74 0.94 1.48
N HIS A 109 -0.83 1.79 2.50
CA HIS A 109 -1.93 2.73 2.70
C HIS A 109 -1.40 4.15 2.68
N TYR A 110 -2.06 5.04 1.95
CA TYR A 110 -1.70 6.45 1.90
C TYR A 110 -2.54 7.21 2.93
N GLY A 111 -1.89 8.06 3.73
CA GLY A 111 -2.57 8.80 4.79
C GLY A 111 -3.74 9.62 4.26
N ASN A 112 -4.93 9.39 4.80
CA ASN A 112 -6.20 10.04 4.45
C ASN A 112 -6.29 11.46 5.07
N ASN A 113 -5.19 12.20 5.11
CA ASN A 113 -5.12 13.48 5.82
C ASN A 113 -5.86 14.56 5.03
N ILE A 114 -7.07 14.81 5.51
CA ILE A 114 -8.03 15.89 5.20
C ILE A 114 -7.43 17.31 5.24
N PHE A 115 -6.17 17.46 5.67
CA PHE A 115 -5.48 18.74 5.85
C PHE A 115 -4.60 19.17 4.67
N TYR A 116 -4.40 18.30 3.67
CA TYR A 116 -3.75 18.72 2.43
C TYR A 116 -4.82 18.92 1.37
N THR A 117 -5.21 20.19 1.21
CA THR A 117 -5.93 20.64 0.03
C THR A 117 -5.13 20.25 -1.21
N ASP A 118 -5.85 19.84 -2.25
CA ASP A 118 -5.44 19.34 -3.57
C ASP A 118 -4.42 20.20 -4.38
N ARG A 119 -3.55 21.03 -3.78
CA ARG A 119 -2.81 22.06 -4.52
C ARG A 119 -1.29 21.94 -4.64
N ASP A 120 -0.57 21.12 -3.87
CA ASP A 120 0.91 21.23 -3.87
C ASP A 120 1.69 19.92 -4.08
N ARG A 121 1.06 18.82 -4.48
CA ARG A 121 1.78 17.61 -4.92
C ARG A 121 1.29 17.16 -6.28
N GLU A 122 1.77 17.82 -7.32
CA GLU A 122 1.66 17.36 -8.71
C GLU A 122 2.49 16.10 -8.98
N ASP A 123 3.42 15.76 -8.08
CA ASP A 123 4.35 14.64 -8.26
C ASP A 123 3.66 13.28 -8.11
N GLU A 124 3.59 12.58 -9.23
CA GLU A 124 3.16 11.20 -9.33
C GLU A 124 4.11 10.28 -8.55
N THR A 125 3.63 9.68 -7.45
CA THR A 125 4.36 8.57 -6.83
C THR A 125 4.20 7.31 -7.68
N ILE A 126 5.33 6.70 -8.05
CA ILE A 126 5.38 5.41 -8.73
C ILE A 126 5.56 4.29 -7.70
N LEU A 127 4.70 3.27 -7.77
CA LEU A 127 4.89 2.02 -7.05
C LEU A 127 5.20 0.88 -8.03
N GLU A 128 6.41 0.35 -7.97
CA GLU A 128 6.84 -0.84 -8.72
C GLU A 128 6.86 -2.06 -7.79
N LEU A 129 6.05 -3.07 -8.10
CA LEU A 129 5.92 -4.30 -7.33
C LEU A 129 6.25 -5.51 -8.20
N ASN A 130 7.29 -6.24 -7.81
CA ASN A 130 7.72 -7.50 -8.40
C ASN A 130 7.99 -8.51 -7.28
N ALA A 131 7.03 -9.41 -7.07
CA ALA A 131 7.01 -10.31 -5.92
C ALA A 131 6.36 -11.66 -6.29
N PRO A 132 7.12 -12.63 -6.84
CA PRO A 132 6.58 -13.90 -7.33
C PRO A 132 5.89 -14.75 -6.27
N ALA A 133 6.29 -14.66 -5.00
CA ALA A 133 5.66 -15.40 -3.90
C ALA A 133 4.50 -14.64 -3.22
N LEU A 134 4.11 -13.46 -3.74
CA LEU A 134 3.09 -12.63 -3.10
C LEU A 134 1.73 -13.32 -3.13
N GLN A 135 1.10 -13.45 -1.97
CA GLN A 135 -0.21 -14.09 -1.78
C GLN A 135 -1.29 -13.06 -1.45
N TYR A 136 -0.91 -11.98 -0.77
CA TYR A 136 -1.83 -10.94 -0.29
C TYR A 136 -1.34 -9.55 -0.65
N LEU A 137 -2.18 -8.78 -1.34
CA LEU A 137 -1.94 -7.38 -1.70
C LEU A 137 -3.05 -6.50 -1.12
N ASP A 138 -2.70 -5.43 -0.42
CA ASP A 138 -3.64 -4.42 0.08
C ASP A 138 -3.11 -3.01 -0.19
N VAL A 139 -3.60 -2.37 -1.24
CA VAL A 139 -3.24 -1.00 -1.65
C VAL A 139 -4.43 -0.11 -1.36
N LYS A 140 -4.29 0.89 -0.47
CA LYS A 140 -5.39 1.81 -0.14
C LYS A 140 -5.06 3.27 -0.23
N TYR A 141 -6.08 4.06 -0.58
CA TYR A 141 -6.02 5.50 -0.76
C TYR A 141 -4.93 5.92 -1.75
N TYR A 142 -4.61 5.06 -2.72
CA TYR A 142 -3.57 5.32 -3.71
C TYR A 142 -4.05 6.42 -4.66
N ILE A 143 -3.37 7.56 -4.63
CA ILE A 143 -3.76 8.78 -5.35
C ILE A 143 -2.93 8.98 -6.63
N SER A 144 -1.74 8.38 -6.72
CA SER A 144 -0.83 8.55 -7.85
C SER A 144 -1.05 7.50 -8.95
N ASP A 145 -0.50 7.71 -10.14
CA ASP A 145 -0.41 6.75 -11.24
C ASP A 145 1.02 6.91 -11.80
N PRO A 146 1.77 5.85 -12.16
CA PRO A 146 1.36 4.44 -12.26
C PRO A 146 1.61 3.54 -11.04
N LEU A 147 0.72 2.56 -10.88
CA LEU A 147 0.96 1.32 -10.14
C LEU A 147 1.44 0.22 -11.12
N LEU A 148 2.70 -0.16 -11.00
CA LEU A 148 3.37 -1.13 -11.88
C LEU A 148 3.49 -2.46 -11.16
N VAL A 149 2.59 -3.39 -11.45
CA VAL A 149 2.60 -4.74 -10.86
C VAL A 149 3.06 -5.75 -11.90
N ALA A 150 4.11 -6.49 -11.57
CA ALA A 150 4.66 -7.55 -12.41
C ALA A 150 4.96 -8.80 -11.57
N ASN A 151 4.97 -9.97 -12.21
CA ASN A 151 5.34 -11.25 -11.59
C ASN A 151 4.63 -11.51 -10.24
N VAL A 152 3.30 -11.42 -10.21
CA VAL A 152 2.49 -11.73 -9.01
C VAL A 152 1.64 -12.98 -9.20
N GLY A 153 2.19 -13.99 -9.89
CA GLY A 153 1.47 -15.21 -10.23
C GLY A 153 0.93 -16.00 -9.03
N SER A 154 1.51 -15.84 -7.83
CA SER A 154 1.01 -16.50 -6.61
C SER A 154 -0.12 -15.74 -5.91
N LEU A 155 -0.55 -14.59 -6.44
CA LEU A 155 -1.47 -13.69 -5.77
C LEU A 155 -2.85 -14.33 -5.65
N TYR A 156 -3.29 -14.50 -4.41
CA TYR A 156 -4.56 -15.13 -4.06
C TYR A 156 -5.65 -14.12 -3.74
N LYS A 157 -5.28 -13.03 -3.03
CA LYS A 157 -6.21 -11.99 -2.60
C LYS A 157 -5.62 -10.60 -2.80
N ALA A 158 -6.42 -9.71 -3.39
CA ALA A 158 -6.05 -8.32 -3.64
C ALA A 158 -7.15 -7.35 -3.16
N THR A 159 -6.73 -6.25 -2.55
CA THR A 159 -7.58 -5.10 -2.24
C THR A 159 -6.94 -3.87 -2.85
N LEU A 160 -7.68 -3.16 -3.72
CA LEU A 160 -7.25 -1.93 -4.37
C LEU A 160 -8.28 -0.83 -4.10
N ASP A 161 -7.90 0.16 -3.30
CA ASP A 161 -8.65 1.41 -3.13
C ASP A 161 -7.89 2.55 -3.80
N LEU A 162 -8.22 2.79 -5.07
CA LEU A 162 -7.56 3.75 -5.96
C LEU A 162 -8.33 5.08 -5.93
N ASN A 163 -8.25 5.78 -4.80
CA ASN A 163 -8.97 7.03 -4.54
C ASN A 163 -8.37 8.19 -5.36
N LYS A 164 -9.21 8.99 -6.06
CA LYS A 164 -8.78 10.13 -6.90
C LYS A 164 -7.83 9.80 -8.06
N GLY A 165 -7.62 8.53 -8.42
CA GLY A 165 -6.79 8.16 -9.57
C GLY A 165 -7.23 8.89 -10.85
N ARG A 166 -6.30 9.60 -11.49
CA ARG A 166 -6.54 10.37 -12.73
C ARG A 166 -6.79 9.47 -13.94
N SER A 167 -6.29 8.22 -13.89
CA SER A 167 -6.29 7.27 -15.00
C SER A 167 -6.73 5.88 -14.58
N CYS A 168 -7.27 5.12 -15.54
CA CYS A 168 -7.65 3.71 -15.37
C CYS A 168 -6.52 2.73 -15.68
N LEU A 169 -5.37 3.22 -16.15
CA LEU A 169 -4.24 2.40 -16.58
C LEU A 169 -3.71 1.52 -15.44
N SER A 170 -3.58 2.07 -14.24
CA SER A 170 -3.17 1.30 -13.06
C SER A 170 -4.10 0.13 -12.75
N LEU A 171 -5.42 0.33 -12.89
CA LEU A 171 -6.41 -0.74 -12.70
C LEU A 171 -6.25 -1.81 -13.78
N ILE A 172 -6.21 -1.41 -15.06
CA ILE A 172 -6.07 -2.33 -16.19
C ILE A 172 -4.82 -3.21 -16.02
N ARG A 173 -3.67 -2.60 -15.73
CA ARG A 173 -2.40 -3.31 -15.50
C ARG A 173 -2.48 -4.29 -14.33
N CYS A 174 -3.16 -3.89 -13.24
CA CYS A 174 -3.39 -4.80 -12.12
C CYS A 174 -4.25 -5.98 -12.54
N LEU A 175 -5.37 -5.74 -13.24
CA LEU A 175 -6.26 -6.80 -13.71
C LEU A 175 -5.52 -7.77 -14.66
N GLU A 176 -4.69 -7.25 -15.56
CA GLU A 176 -3.83 -8.06 -16.44
C GLU A 176 -2.84 -8.93 -15.66
N ALA A 177 -2.28 -8.41 -14.57
CA ALA A 177 -1.34 -9.13 -13.72
C ALA A 177 -2.00 -10.17 -12.80
N PHE A 178 -3.30 -10.03 -12.47
CA PHE A 178 -4.00 -10.77 -11.42
C PHE A 178 -4.58 -12.12 -11.87
N SER A 179 -3.91 -12.83 -12.78
CA SER A 179 -4.40 -14.07 -13.41
C SER A 179 -4.88 -15.16 -12.45
N ASN A 180 -4.38 -15.21 -11.21
CA ASN A 180 -4.69 -16.24 -10.22
C ASN A 180 -5.51 -15.77 -9.00
N VAL A 181 -5.92 -14.50 -8.96
CA VAL A 181 -6.65 -13.93 -7.83
C VAL A 181 -8.03 -14.56 -7.69
N LYS A 182 -8.37 -15.04 -6.48
CA LYS A 182 -9.71 -15.55 -6.14
C LYS A 182 -10.59 -14.50 -5.48
N PHE A 183 -10.00 -13.61 -4.68
CA PHE A 183 -10.70 -12.59 -3.90
C PHE A 183 -10.18 -11.20 -4.27
N LEU A 184 -11.02 -10.39 -4.89
CA LEU A 184 -10.70 -9.03 -5.30
C LEU A 184 -11.65 -8.04 -4.64
N SER A 185 -11.11 -7.00 -4.04
CA SER A 185 -11.87 -5.84 -3.56
C SER A 185 -11.41 -4.58 -4.28
N LEU A 186 -12.33 -3.86 -4.91
CA LEU A 186 -12.05 -2.61 -5.64
C LEU A 186 -12.86 -1.45 -5.07
N SER A 187 -12.22 -0.32 -4.78
CA SER A 187 -12.89 0.92 -4.38
C SER A 187 -12.13 2.18 -4.85
N GLY A 188 -12.70 3.36 -4.60
CA GLY A 188 -12.01 4.66 -4.79
C GLY A 188 -12.07 5.28 -6.19
N LEU A 189 -12.44 4.51 -7.21
CA LEU A 189 -12.44 4.88 -8.63
C LEU A 189 -13.60 5.83 -9.01
N THR A 190 -13.56 7.07 -8.52
CA THR A 190 -14.69 8.02 -8.55
C THR A 190 -14.75 8.94 -9.77
N ARG A 191 -13.65 9.19 -10.50
CA ARG A 191 -13.59 10.30 -11.47
C ARG A 191 -13.05 10.01 -12.88
N GLY A 192 -12.49 8.82 -13.14
CA GLY A 192 -11.68 8.61 -14.36
C GLY A 192 -12.01 7.40 -15.24
N LEU A 193 -12.99 6.56 -14.87
CA LEU A 193 -13.44 5.43 -15.70
C LEU A 193 -14.26 5.93 -16.89
N LYS A 194 -13.60 6.63 -17.82
CA LYS A 194 -14.03 6.70 -19.21
C LYS A 194 -13.18 5.69 -19.96
N LEU A 195 -13.63 4.45 -20.02
CA LEU A 195 -13.03 3.49 -20.94
C LEU A 195 -13.56 3.80 -22.33
N GLU A 196 -12.95 4.76 -23.01
CA GLU A 196 -13.30 5.07 -24.42
C GLU A 196 -13.13 3.85 -25.33
N GLN A 197 -12.34 2.85 -24.92
CA GLN A 197 -12.08 1.61 -25.65
C GLN A 197 -12.64 0.34 -24.97
N GLY A 198 -13.49 0.47 -23.95
CA GLY A 198 -13.99 -0.67 -23.16
C GLY A 198 -12.94 -1.29 -22.23
N PHE A 199 -13.32 -2.31 -21.48
CA PHE A 199 -12.33 -3.10 -20.72
C PHE A 199 -11.53 -3.96 -21.69
N PRO A 200 -10.19 -4.07 -21.53
CA PRO A 200 -9.43 -5.06 -22.27
C PRO A 200 -10.02 -6.45 -21.99
N SER A 201 -9.82 -7.40 -22.91
CA SER A 201 -10.27 -8.79 -22.81
C SER A 201 -9.54 -9.59 -21.72
N VAL A 202 -9.36 -8.98 -20.54
CA VAL A 202 -8.76 -9.57 -19.36
C VAL A 202 -9.73 -10.61 -18.83
N LYS A 203 -9.37 -11.89 -18.99
CA LYS A 203 -10.10 -12.99 -18.40
C LYS A 203 -9.52 -13.33 -17.05
N LEU A 204 -10.16 -12.87 -15.97
CA LEU A 204 -9.79 -13.24 -14.61
C LEU A 204 -10.46 -14.58 -14.25
N LEU A 205 -9.96 -15.65 -14.88
CA LEU A 205 -10.58 -16.97 -14.91
C LEU A 205 -10.69 -17.69 -13.56
N LYS A 206 -10.00 -17.22 -12.52
CA LYS A 206 -10.01 -17.83 -11.17
C LYS A 206 -10.77 -17.01 -10.13
N LEU A 207 -11.25 -15.83 -10.50
CA LEU A 207 -11.89 -14.92 -9.57
C LEU A 207 -13.32 -15.41 -9.24
N THR A 208 -13.56 -15.64 -7.96
CA THR A 208 -14.86 -16.15 -7.44
C THR A 208 -15.54 -15.10 -6.58
N HIS A 209 -14.78 -14.21 -5.95
CA HIS A 209 -15.30 -13.20 -5.03
C HIS A 209 -14.86 -11.81 -5.46
N LEU A 210 -15.82 -10.96 -5.84
CA LEU A 210 -15.61 -9.56 -6.16
C LEU A 210 -16.35 -8.70 -5.13
N THR A 211 -15.65 -7.76 -4.50
CA THR A 211 -16.27 -6.73 -3.67
C THR A 211 -16.05 -5.36 -4.28
N LEU A 212 -17.11 -4.59 -4.46
CA LEU A 212 -17.05 -3.22 -4.96
C LEU A 212 -17.38 -2.21 -3.87
N GLY A 213 -16.56 -1.16 -3.83
CA GLY A 213 -16.68 -0.01 -2.93
C GLY A 213 -17.96 0.78 -3.13
N ALA A 214 -18.51 1.37 -2.08
CA ALA A 214 -19.75 2.15 -2.15
C ALA A 214 -19.63 3.45 -3.00
N ARG A 215 -18.42 3.99 -3.15
CA ARG A 215 -18.11 5.21 -3.92
C ARG A 215 -17.79 4.94 -5.39
N CYS A 216 -18.03 3.72 -5.85
CA CYS A 216 -17.72 3.27 -7.19
C CYS A 216 -18.73 3.80 -8.22
N VAL A 217 -18.29 4.56 -9.23
CA VAL A 217 -19.10 4.93 -10.42
C VAL A 217 -19.24 3.77 -11.42
N TRP A 218 -19.13 2.53 -10.95
CA TRP A 218 -19.18 1.35 -11.82
C TRP A 218 -20.55 1.16 -12.45
N ARG A 219 -21.61 1.80 -11.97
CA ARG A 219 -23.00 1.55 -12.41
C ARG A 219 -23.18 1.45 -13.93
N PRO A 220 -22.62 2.34 -14.78
CA PRO A 220 -22.79 2.24 -16.22
C PRO A 220 -21.95 1.11 -16.85
N MET A 221 -20.82 0.77 -16.25
CA MET A 221 -19.80 -0.14 -16.81
C MET A 221 -19.79 -1.51 -16.12
N LEU A 222 -20.63 -1.69 -15.11
CA LEU A 222 -20.70 -2.89 -14.30
C LEU A 222 -21.05 -4.11 -15.15
N PRO A 223 -22.03 -4.05 -16.09
CA PRO A 223 -22.32 -5.21 -16.93
C PRO A 223 -21.10 -5.66 -17.74
N ASP A 224 -20.41 -4.72 -18.41
CA ASP A 224 -19.23 -5.03 -19.23
C ASP A 224 -18.06 -5.51 -18.38
N PHE A 225 -17.87 -4.91 -17.20
CA PHE A 225 -16.85 -5.34 -16.26
C PHE A 225 -17.11 -6.75 -15.74
N LEU A 226 -18.35 -7.09 -15.45
CA LEU A 226 -18.70 -8.41 -14.94
C LEU A 226 -18.46 -9.51 -15.97
N GLN A 227 -18.49 -9.20 -17.27
CA GLN A 227 -18.13 -10.14 -18.34
C GLN A 227 -16.66 -10.57 -18.29
N CYS A 228 -15.77 -9.83 -17.61
CA CYS A 228 -14.39 -10.23 -17.39
C CYS A 228 -14.24 -11.44 -16.43
N PHE A 229 -15.29 -11.82 -15.71
CA PHE A 229 -15.25 -12.82 -14.64
C PHE A 229 -16.17 -14.02 -14.91
N GLU A 230 -15.68 -15.01 -15.64
CA GLU A 230 -16.46 -16.20 -16.00
C GLU A 230 -16.86 -17.09 -14.80
N LYS A 231 -16.10 -17.03 -13.69
CA LYS A 231 -16.31 -17.89 -12.50
C LYS A 231 -16.77 -17.12 -11.26
N LEU A 232 -17.34 -15.92 -11.44
CA LEU A 232 -17.77 -15.11 -10.31
C LEU A 232 -18.94 -15.77 -9.57
N GLU A 233 -18.75 -16.08 -8.30
CA GLU A 233 -19.75 -16.71 -7.42
C GLU A 233 -20.38 -15.69 -6.46
N VAL A 234 -19.58 -14.72 -5.99
CA VAL A 234 -19.99 -13.74 -4.98
C VAL A 234 -19.67 -12.33 -5.45
N LEU A 235 -20.72 -11.52 -5.57
CA LEU A 235 -20.62 -10.07 -5.78
C LEU A 235 -21.06 -9.32 -4.51
N GLY A 236 -20.10 -8.74 -3.80
CA GLY A 236 -20.33 -7.90 -2.64
C GLY A 236 -20.38 -6.41 -3.00
N LEU A 237 -21.37 -5.69 -2.50
CA LEU A 237 -21.44 -4.23 -2.59
C LEU A 237 -21.34 -3.64 -1.18
N THR A 238 -20.28 -2.89 -0.91
CA THR A 238 -20.15 -2.22 0.39
C THR A 238 -21.10 -1.02 0.47
N LYS A 239 -21.75 -0.81 1.62
CA LYS A 239 -22.56 0.39 1.90
C LYS A 239 -21.65 1.51 2.42
N VAL A 240 -21.88 2.76 2.01
CA VAL A 240 -21.19 3.92 2.61
C VAL A 240 -21.60 3.99 4.08
N ARG A 241 -20.68 3.80 5.02
CA ARG A 241 -20.86 4.34 6.37
C ARG A 241 -20.48 5.83 6.31
N VAL A 242 -21.48 6.70 6.26
CA VAL A 242 -21.27 8.14 6.47
C VAL A 242 -20.97 8.31 7.95
N ILE A 243 -19.69 8.44 8.31
CA ILE A 243 -19.32 8.92 9.64
C ILE A 243 -19.56 10.44 9.60
N ALA A 244 -20.75 10.86 10.01
CA ALA A 244 -21.00 12.26 10.32
C ALA A 244 -20.10 12.61 11.52
N ALA A 245 -19.05 13.40 11.29
CA ALA A 245 -18.34 14.05 12.38
C ALA A 245 -19.36 14.97 13.08
N LYS A 246 -19.84 14.56 14.26
CA LYS A 246 -20.55 15.48 15.15
C LYS A 246 -19.50 16.47 15.64
N ASN A 247 -19.44 17.64 15.01
CA ASN A 247 -18.82 18.80 15.63
C ASN A 247 -19.64 19.11 16.89
N GLN A 248 -19.18 18.64 18.05
CA GLN A 248 -19.61 19.23 19.30
C GLN A 248 -18.96 20.62 19.36
N VAL A 249 -19.73 21.62 18.96
CA VAL A 249 -19.49 22.99 19.41
C VAL A 249 -19.73 22.97 20.91
N SER A 250 -18.65 23.00 21.69
CA SER A 250 -18.72 23.28 23.13
C SER A 250 -19.26 24.70 23.29
N ARG A 251 -20.54 24.83 23.62
CA ARG A 251 -21.06 26.03 24.27
C ARG A 251 -20.43 26.09 25.65
N THR A 252 -19.57 27.08 25.89
CA THR A 252 -19.19 27.50 27.24
C THR A 252 -20.42 28.11 27.92
N PRO A 253 -20.75 27.72 29.16
CA PRO A 253 -21.77 28.42 29.93
C PRO A 253 -21.15 29.63 30.66
N ASN A 254 -21.82 30.78 30.50
CA ASN A 254 -21.77 32.06 31.22
C ASN A 254 -20.40 32.64 31.61
#